data_AF-A0A965QN45-F1
#
_entry.id   AF-A0A965QN45-F1
#
_cell.length_a   1.000
_cell.length_b   1.000
_cell.length_c   1.000
_cell.angle_alpha   90.00
_cell.angle_beta   90.00
_cell.angle_gamma   90.00
#
_symmetry.space_group_name_H-M   'P 1'
#
loop_
_entity.id
_entity.type
_entity.pdbx_description
1 polymer ?
#
loop_
_entity_poly.entity_id
_entity_poly.type
_entity_poly.pdbx_seq_one_letter_code
_entity_poly.pdbx_strand_id
1 'polypeptide(L)'
;LMERLQKIAPNANFVKAFNSVGSPFMVNPPFAGPRPTMFICGNHAQAKLQTTEILGQFGWDTEDMGMVESARAIEPLCMLWCIPGLSKNQWAHAFKLLKL
;
A
#
# COMPACT_ATOMS: atom_id res chain seq x y z
N LEU A 1 11.66 3.47 -5.73
CA LEU A 1 11.32 3.32 -7.17
C LEU A 1 10.43 4.47 -7.63
N MET A 2 9.35 4.75 -6.92
CA MET A 2 8.35 5.76 -7.31
C MET A 2 8.94 7.15 -7.60
N GLU A 3 9.94 7.62 -6.85
CA GLU A 3 10.61 8.90 -7.12
C GLU A 3 11.28 8.95 -8.50
N ARG A 4 11.84 7.82 -8.95
CA ARG A 4 12.44 7.73 -10.29
C ARG A 4 11.35 7.83 -11.35
N LEU A 5 10.21 7.17 -11.13
CA LEU A 5 9.06 7.23 -12.03
C LEU A 5 8.49 8.65 -12.11
N GLN A 6 8.35 9.33 -10.97
CA GLN A 6 7.88 10.71 -10.91
C GLN A 6 8.81 11.68 -11.65
N LYS A 7 10.14 11.45 -11.60
CA LYS A 7 11.11 12.24 -12.38
C LYS A 7 11.01 11.97 -13.89
N ILE A 8 10.74 10.73 -14.29
CA ILE A 8 10.62 10.35 -15.71
C ILE A 8 9.32 10.88 -16.32
N ALA A 9 8.23 10.87 -15.56
CA ALA A 9 6.92 11.37 -15.98
C ALA A 9 6.43 12.45 -14.99
N PRO A 10 6.94 13.69 -15.07
CA PRO A 10 6.64 14.74 -14.10
C PRO A 10 5.16 15.13 -14.04
N ASN A 11 4.44 14.98 -15.15
CA ASN A 11 3.01 15.29 -15.24
C ASN A 11 2.10 14.14 -14.79
N ALA A 12 2.65 12.96 -14.52
CA ALA A 12 1.87 11.83 -14.03
C ALA A 12 1.60 11.98 -12.52
N ASN A 13 0.35 11.76 -12.13
CA ASN A 13 -0.08 11.81 -10.74
C ASN A 13 0.06 10.44 -10.07
N PHE A 14 1.30 10.03 -9.81
CA PHE A 14 1.56 8.72 -9.21
C PHE A 14 1.05 8.64 -7.77
N VAL A 15 0.46 7.49 -7.43
CA VAL A 15 0.18 7.07 -6.05
C VAL A 15 0.70 5.65 -5.86
N LYS A 16 1.50 5.43 -4.81
CA LYS A 16 1.95 4.09 -4.41
C LYS A 16 0.85 3.42 -3.60
N ALA A 17 0.52 2.19 -3.92
CA ALA A 17 -0.39 1.34 -3.15
C ALA A 17 -0.11 -0.14 -3.46
N PHE A 18 -0.75 -1.05 -2.70
CA PHE A 18 -0.84 -2.50 -2.91
C PHE A 18 0.47 -3.31 -2.88
N ASN A 19 1.64 -2.71 -2.66
CA ASN A 19 2.90 -3.47 -2.68
C ASN A 19 3.10 -4.37 -1.45
N SER A 20 2.25 -4.28 -0.44
CA SER A 20 2.41 -4.95 0.85
C SER A 20 1.37 -6.05 1.11
N VAL A 21 0.83 -6.65 0.05
CA VAL A 21 -0.14 -7.74 0.10
C VAL A 21 -0.08 -8.61 -1.17
N GLY A 22 -0.43 -9.89 -1.06
CA GLY A 22 -0.58 -10.78 -2.22
C GLY A 22 -1.81 -10.46 -3.06
N SER A 23 -1.74 -10.71 -4.38
CA SER A 23 -2.83 -10.42 -5.32
C SER A 23 -4.19 -11.04 -4.97
N PRO A 24 -4.29 -12.26 -4.38
CA PRO A 24 -5.61 -12.83 -4.01
C PRO A 24 -6.35 -12.03 -2.94
N PHE A 25 -5.66 -11.11 -2.23
CA PHE A 25 -6.22 -10.35 -1.12
C PHE A 25 -6.32 -8.84 -1.42
N MET A 26 -6.04 -8.39 -2.65
CA MET A 26 -6.11 -6.96 -2.97
C MET A 26 -7.54 -6.39 -2.92
N VAL A 27 -8.56 -7.20 -3.19
CA VAL A 27 -9.98 -6.79 -3.18
C VAL A 27 -10.74 -7.66 -2.19
N ASN A 28 -11.44 -7.03 -1.27
CA ASN A 28 -12.24 -7.67 -0.22
C ASN A 28 -11.46 -8.76 0.56
N PRO A 29 -10.31 -8.41 1.19
CA PRO A 29 -9.48 -9.37 1.90
C PRO A 29 -10.24 -10.06 3.05
N PRO A 30 -10.28 -11.40 3.12
CA PRO A 30 -11.08 -12.16 4.08
C PRO A 30 -10.35 -12.41 5.41
N PHE A 31 -9.52 -11.48 5.88
CA PHE A 31 -8.76 -11.68 7.12
C PHE A 31 -9.71 -11.61 8.33
N ALA A 32 -9.56 -12.54 9.28
CA ALA A 32 -10.41 -12.63 10.49
C ALA A 32 -10.20 -11.48 11.51
N GLY A 33 -9.28 -10.55 11.24
CA GLY A 33 -8.94 -9.42 12.11
C GLY A 33 -9.63 -8.10 11.71
N PRO A 34 -9.18 -6.96 12.27
CA PRO A 34 -9.65 -5.66 11.81
C PRO A 34 -9.28 -5.48 10.33
N ARG A 35 -10.05 -4.61 9.66
CA ARG A 35 -9.78 -4.19 8.28
C ARG A 35 -8.31 -3.82 8.10
N PRO A 36 -7.56 -4.44 7.17
CA PRO A 36 -6.12 -4.20 7.06
C PRO A 36 -5.83 -2.79 6.54
N THR A 37 -4.61 -2.30 6.81
CA THR A 37 -4.17 -0.96 6.40
C THR A 37 -3.37 -1.04 5.11
N MET A 38 -3.78 -0.25 4.12
CA MET A 38 -2.99 0.04 2.94
C MET A 38 -2.27 1.37 3.12
N PHE A 39 -0.95 1.33 2.97
CA PHE A 39 -0.11 2.52 3.03
C PHE A 39 -0.01 3.15 1.65
N ILE A 40 -0.28 4.45 1.55
CA ILE A 40 -0.16 5.20 0.31
C ILE A 40 0.81 6.36 0.45
N CYS A 41 1.36 6.82 -0.68
CA CYS A 41 2.04 8.10 -0.76
C CYS A 41 2.00 8.61 -2.21
N GLY A 42 2.21 9.91 -2.40
CA GLY A 42 2.18 10.55 -3.72
C GLY A 42 2.05 12.07 -3.61
N ASN A 43 2.47 12.78 -4.67
CA ASN A 43 2.56 14.24 -4.65
C ASN A 43 1.23 14.94 -4.92
N HIS A 44 0.28 14.25 -5.57
CA HIS A 44 -0.97 14.85 -6.01
C HIS A 44 -2.12 14.51 -5.06
N ALA A 45 -2.60 15.49 -4.29
CA ALA A 45 -3.61 15.30 -3.25
C ALA A 45 -4.91 14.64 -3.78
N GLN A 46 -5.42 15.11 -4.93
CA GLN A 46 -6.65 14.54 -5.51
C GLN A 46 -6.46 13.09 -5.98
N ALA A 47 -5.26 12.74 -6.46
CA ALA A 47 -5.00 11.35 -6.88
C ALA A 47 -4.94 10.42 -5.66
N LYS A 48 -4.38 10.90 -4.55
CA LYS A 48 -4.42 10.17 -3.27
C LYS A 48 -5.84 10.00 -2.76
N LEU A 49 -6.68 11.05 -2.83
CA LEU A 49 -8.10 10.94 -2.45
C LEU A 49 -8.84 9.89 -3.28
N GLN A 50 -8.70 9.91 -4.61
CA GLN A 50 -9.28 8.88 -5.49
C GLN A 50 -8.79 7.48 -5.14
N THR A 51 -7.50 7.35 -4.81
CA THR A 51 -6.92 6.07 -4.37
C THR A 51 -7.53 5.61 -3.04
N THR A 52 -7.70 6.51 -2.07
CA THR A 52 -8.36 6.23 -0.78
C THR A 52 -9.80 5.76 -0.98
N GLU A 53 -10.57 6.36 -1.88
CA GLU A 53 -11.94 5.93 -2.19
C GLU A 53 -11.97 4.51 -2.78
N ILE A 54 -11.07 4.19 -3.70
CA ILE A 54 -10.93 2.85 -4.26
C ILE A 54 -10.56 1.84 -3.17
N LEU A 55 -9.60 2.17 -2.31
CA LEU A 55 -9.22 1.34 -1.16
C LEU A 55 -10.39 1.13 -0.19
N GLY A 56 -11.20 2.17 0.00
CA GLY A 56 -12.47 2.13 0.73
C GLY A 56 -13.46 1.11 0.14
N GLN A 57 -13.55 1.02 -1.18
CA GLN A 57 -14.39 0.02 -1.86
C GLN A 57 -13.77 -1.38 -1.82
N PHE A 58 -12.44 -1.49 -1.79
CA PHE A 58 -11.72 -2.76 -1.84
C PHE A 58 -11.50 -3.41 -0.47
N GLY A 59 -12.04 -2.85 0.61
CA GLY A 59 -11.92 -3.44 1.94
C GLY A 59 -10.61 -3.09 2.67
N TRP A 60 -9.98 -1.95 2.35
CA TRP A 60 -8.79 -1.44 3.05
C TRP A 60 -9.05 -0.15 3.84
N ASP A 61 -8.46 -0.04 5.03
CA ASP A 61 -8.22 1.26 5.65
C ASP A 61 -7.04 1.92 4.93
N THR A 62 -7.07 3.22 4.74
CA THR A 62 -5.99 3.94 4.06
C THR A 62 -5.18 4.76 5.06
N GLU A 63 -3.86 4.64 4.98
CA GLU A 63 -2.94 5.52 5.70
C GLU A 63 -2.03 6.25 4.71
N ASP A 64 -2.12 7.57 4.69
CA ASP A 64 -1.33 8.43 3.82
C ASP A 64 0.00 8.81 4.48
N MET A 65 1.09 8.30 3.92
CA MET A 65 2.46 8.55 4.38
C MET A 65 3.07 9.83 3.78
N GLY A 66 2.29 10.63 3.05
CA GLY A 66 2.70 11.93 2.53
C GLY A 66 3.15 11.89 1.08
N MET A 67 4.33 12.45 0.83
CA MET A 67 4.85 12.73 -0.52
C MET A 67 5.63 11.53 -1.09
N VAL A 68 6.06 11.65 -2.34
CA VAL A 68 6.74 10.57 -3.10
C VAL A 68 7.97 10.00 -2.39
N GLU A 69 8.66 10.77 -1.55
CA GLU A 69 9.84 10.34 -0.79
C GLU A 69 9.50 9.20 0.19
N SER A 70 8.28 9.18 0.73
CA SER A 70 7.80 8.13 1.62
C SER A 70 7.71 6.76 0.93
N ALA A 71 7.71 6.72 -0.40
CA ALA A 71 7.79 5.47 -1.17
C ALA A 71 9.04 4.66 -0.78
N ARG A 72 10.16 5.31 -0.41
CA ARG A 72 11.37 4.61 0.05
C ARG A 72 11.13 3.77 1.29
N ALA A 73 10.23 4.21 2.17
CA ALA A 73 9.91 3.52 3.43
C ALA A 73 8.83 2.45 3.23
N ILE A 74 7.81 2.71 2.41
CA ILE A 74 6.69 1.77 2.24
C ILE A 74 6.93 0.70 1.16
N GLU A 75 7.80 0.94 0.17
CA GLU A 75 8.18 -0.08 -0.82
C GLU A 75 8.80 -1.34 -0.16
N PRO A 76 9.71 -1.23 0.83
CA PRO A 76 10.23 -2.35 1.61
C PRO A 76 9.20 -3.22 2.34
N LEU A 77 7.96 -2.76 2.53
CA LEU A 77 6.91 -3.61 3.12
C LEU A 77 6.64 -4.86 2.28
N CYS A 78 6.90 -4.82 0.98
CA CYS A 78 6.88 -6.02 0.12
C CYS A 78 7.88 -7.07 0.61
N MET A 79 9.10 -6.64 0.93
CA MET A 79 10.13 -7.55 1.44
C MET A 79 9.71 -8.12 2.79
N LEU A 80 9.17 -7.29 3.68
CA LEU A 80 8.66 -7.74 4.97
C LEU A 80 7.53 -8.78 4.84
N TRP A 81 6.61 -8.57 3.89
CA TRP A 81 5.54 -9.51 3.56
C TRP A 81 6.07 -10.81 2.93
N CYS A 82 7.07 -10.73 2.06
CA CYS A 82 7.65 -11.91 1.39
C CYS A 82 8.45 -12.81 2.34
N ILE A 83 9.10 -12.29 3.39
CA ILE A 83 9.95 -13.08 4.31
C ILE A 83 9.21 -14.31 4.89
N PRO A 84 8.06 -14.19 5.57
CA PRO A 84 7.31 -15.35 6.07
C PRO A 84 6.74 -16.24 4.94
N GLY A 85 6.40 -15.65 3.79
CA GLY A 85 6.00 -16.40 2.59
C GLY A 85 7.11 -17.35 2.11
N LEU A 86 8.32 -16.82 1.94
CA LEU A 86 9.48 -17.57 1.46
C LEU A 86 10.03 -18.57 2.50
N SER A 87 10.09 -18.17 3.77
CA SER A 87 10.71 -18.99 4.83
C SER A 87 9.78 -20.03 5.44
N LYS A 88 8.46 -19.81 5.42
CA LYS A 88 7.48 -20.63 6.14
C LYS A 88 6.23 -20.98 5.32
N ASN A 89 6.19 -20.61 4.04
CA ASN A 89 5.01 -20.74 3.17
C ASN A 89 3.76 -20.00 3.72
N GLN A 90 3.97 -18.91 4.46
CA GLN A 90 2.90 -18.13 5.10
C GLN A 90 2.56 -16.89 4.27
N TRP A 91 1.77 -17.05 3.21
CA TRP A 91 1.42 -15.97 2.27
C TRP A 91 0.14 -15.20 2.64
N ALA A 92 -0.71 -15.77 3.50
CA ALA A 92 -2.03 -15.23 3.85
C ALA A 92 -1.98 -14.29 5.06
N HIS A 93 -1.36 -13.12 4.89
CA HIS A 93 -1.31 -12.07 5.91
C HIS A 93 -1.27 -10.66 5.30
N ALA A 94 -1.60 -9.67 6.11
CA ALA A 94 -1.55 -8.25 5.79
C ALA A 94 -1.19 -7.43 7.04
N PHE A 95 -0.79 -6.17 6.84
CA PHE A 95 -0.44 -5.25 7.93
C PHE A 95 -1.66 -4.48 8.43
N LYS A 96 -1.61 -4.09 9.71
CA LYS A 96 -2.56 -3.16 10.33
C LYS A 96 -1.78 -2.10 11.09
N LEU A 97 -2.09 -0.83 10.87
CA LEU A 97 -1.64 0.27 11.70
C LEU A 97 -2.69 0.54 12.79
N LEU A 98 -2.24 0.55 14.05
CA LEU A 98 -3.07 0.89 15.21
C LEU A 98 -2.63 2.26 15.72
N LYS A 99 -3.61 3.10 16.10
CA LYS A 99 -3.41 4.44 16.64
C LYS A 99 -4.17 4.56 17.97
N LEU A 100 -3.67 5.41 18.87
CA LEU A 100 -4.37 5.81 20.10
C LEU A 100 -5.43 6.87 19.81
#